data_AF-A0A1C7NAJ9-F1
#
_entry.id   AF-A0A1C7NAJ9-F1
#
_cell.length_a   1.000
_cell.length_b   1.000
_cell.length_c   1.000
_cell.angle_alpha   90.00
_cell.angle_beta   90.00
_cell.angle_gamma   90.00
#
_symmetry.space_group_name_H-M   'P 1'
#
loop_
_entity.id
_entity.type
_entity.pdbx_description
1 polymer ?
#
loop_
_entity_poly.entity_id
_entity_poly.type
_entity_poly.pdbx_seq_one_letter_code
_entity_poly.pdbx_strand_id
1 'polypeptide(L)'
;MISTLPTEIIAHISTYLSLQDYHHLVLVNHAYHLIFKAYLYNTLRFRFYHHYERFLTVSRENDSVNHLWLGCIFEEPDPIQAIPIQFPFLNSLYLRVTNECDLYGLPLFHHLQSLTLDIRGGDAGLFDMLASTPHLKHLTIPFVYQPICIEWVDDVHLSCPLLEHLDLEYDVLDMYTHSIPETVLFEKLKSLRLMSSHGAPHHSLWLEYVSKRYPNIQSLKLGSRSKASLRAQPYPAYDGFPSSCPSLVYLEWFNIVPDAQMLQRLSLKQKQHQKITLHSDDPIIRILALPNPPIGLASILHLDIHVPSTYDRTQFLLSLGSACPYLQQLKLSSIYVRHPNHLFLDILFHQLSSLQSLYLEGFQLSIQQAQSGQETVMHSLHKLLIERCDLSDDVFNCLDRQCPNLNEVCLDTAICPEEGYAIKIELPSQHLVKLTLSNVRSRQKDMQRPVQLFRLQQGRQSTWYYMDQYHIDSYSHRITAKSSRRLDDTEIDVLHAHLFQTRTLWLEPEYHSPGYADSLSPCVFDGLDLCKLIEQGYVDLVCHSNQSVYLNDKKIESRLLN
;
A
#
# COMPACT_ATOMS: atom_id res chain seq x y z
N MET A 1 -0.73 23.13 -37.71
CA MET A 1 -1.44 23.70 -36.54
C MET A 1 -0.70 23.46 -35.23
N ILE A 2 -0.12 22.28 -34.95
CA ILE A 2 0.61 22.13 -33.67
C ILE A 2 1.93 22.93 -33.63
N SER A 3 2.62 23.06 -34.78
CA SER A 3 3.84 23.86 -34.92
C SER A 3 3.62 25.37 -34.78
N THR A 4 2.37 25.82 -34.72
CA THR A 4 2.00 27.21 -34.50
C THR A 4 1.55 27.48 -33.06
N LEU A 5 1.51 26.44 -32.21
CA LEU A 5 1.23 26.63 -30.79
C LEU A 5 2.50 27.15 -30.09
N PRO A 6 2.36 28.10 -29.16
CA PRO A 6 3.44 28.49 -28.26
C PRO A 6 4.00 27.29 -27.48
N THR A 7 5.30 27.34 -27.19
CA THR A 7 6.03 26.30 -26.45
C THR A 7 5.42 26.00 -25.09
N GLU A 8 4.83 27.00 -24.45
CA GLU A 8 4.17 26.89 -23.14
C GLU A 8 2.89 26.04 -23.23
N ILE A 9 2.13 26.20 -24.32
CA ILE A 9 0.93 25.40 -24.55
C ILE A 9 1.31 23.95 -24.83
N ILE A 10 2.35 23.74 -25.63
CA ILE A 10 2.88 22.39 -25.91
C ILE A 10 3.37 21.73 -24.61
N ALA A 11 4.16 22.44 -23.81
CA ALA A 11 4.65 21.95 -22.52
C ALA A 11 3.49 21.60 -21.58
N HIS A 12 2.44 22.43 -21.52
CA HIS A 12 1.25 22.15 -20.72
C HIS A 12 0.50 20.90 -21.22
N ILE A 13 0.27 20.77 -22.53
CA ILE A 13 -0.36 19.57 -23.12
C ILE A 13 0.46 18.33 -22.77
N SER A 14 1.78 18.40 -22.92
CA SER A 14 2.70 17.30 -22.60
C SER A 14 2.53 16.79 -21.17
N THR A 15 2.21 17.63 -20.18
CA THR A 15 1.97 17.14 -18.81
C THR A 15 0.79 16.16 -18.67
N TYR A 16 -0.11 16.10 -19.66
CA TYR A 16 -1.28 15.22 -19.67
C TYR A 16 -1.13 13.99 -20.57
N LEU A 17 -0.02 13.85 -21.30
CA LEU A 17 0.19 12.77 -22.25
C LEU A 17 0.89 11.57 -21.59
N SER A 18 0.45 10.36 -21.93
CA SER A 18 1.11 9.12 -21.54
C SER A 18 2.32 8.82 -22.43
N LEU A 19 3.17 7.88 -22.01
CA LEU A 19 4.28 7.40 -22.84
C LEU A 19 3.81 6.87 -24.21
N GLN A 20 2.65 6.19 -24.24
CA GLN A 20 2.07 5.66 -25.46
C GLN A 20 1.60 6.80 -26.40
N ASP A 21 1.07 7.88 -25.85
CA ASP A 21 0.65 9.04 -26.64
C ASP A 21 1.86 9.69 -27.31
N TYR A 22 2.97 9.85 -26.59
CA TYR A 22 4.21 10.36 -27.18
C TYR A 22 4.70 9.50 -28.34
N HIS A 23 4.68 8.17 -28.20
CA HIS A 23 5.03 7.26 -29.28
C HIS A 23 4.17 7.46 -30.52
N HIS A 24 2.85 7.62 -30.35
CA HIS A 24 1.97 7.90 -31.48
C HIS A 24 2.26 9.28 -32.09
N LEU A 25 2.45 10.31 -31.25
CA LEU A 25 2.68 11.68 -31.70
C LEU A 25 3.97 11.81 -32.52
N VAL A 26 5.07 11.20 -32.08
CA VAL A 26 6.34 11.27 -32.83
C VAL A 26 6.30 10.57 -34.20
N LEU A 27 5.29 9.73 -34.44
CA LEU A 27 5.07 9.03 -35.71
C LEU A 27 4.12 9.78 -36.66
N VAL A 28 3.42 10.83 -36.21
CA VAL A 28 2.43 11.55 -37.03
C VAL A 28 3.09 12.24 -38.22
N ASN A 29 4.11 13.06 -37.98
CA ASN A 29 4.91 13.73 -39.01
C ASN A 29 6.20 14.32 -38.41
N HIS A 30 7.06 14.90 -39.25
CA HIS A 30 8.34 15.47 -38.85
C HIS A 30 8.23 16.61 -37.81
N ALA A 31 7.21 17.48 -37.91
CA ALA A 31 7.06 18.58 -36.96
C ALA A 31 6.70 18.07 -35.56
N TYR A 32 5.78 17.10 -35.48
CA TYR A 32 5.44 16.44 -34.22
C TYR A 32 6.63 15.64 -33.70
N HIS A 33 7.38 14.97 -34.57
CA HIS A 33 8.61 14.28 -34.20
C HIS A 33 9.56 15.24 -33.48
N LEU A 34 9.93 16.37 -34.10
CA LEU A 34 10.85 17.33 -33.49
C LEU A 34 10.35 17.89 -32.15
N ILE A 35 9.05 18.16 -32.03
CA ILE A 35 8.46 18.74 -30.81
C ILE A 35 8.40 17.70 -29.69
N PHE A 36 7.83 16.52 -29.96
CA PHE A 36 7.50 15.53 -28.94
C PHE A 36 8.63 14.56 -28.62
N LYS A 37 9.68 14.50 -29.46
CA LYS A 37 10.85 13.64 -29.22
C LYS A 37 11.57 13.99 -27.91
N ALA A 38 11.73 15.26 -27.58
CA ALA A 38 12.34 15.68 -26.31
C ALA A 38 11.55 15.16 -25.10
N TYR A 39 10.21 15.24 -25.16
CA TYR A 39 9.33 14.73 -24.11
C TYR A 39 9.33 13.19 -24.02
N LEU A 40 9.45 12.50 -25.17
CA LEU A 40 9.59 11.05 -25.22
C LEU A 40 10.86 10.58 -24.48
N TYR A 41 11.98 11.30 -24.64
CA TYR A 41 13.26 10.98 -24.01
C TYR A 41 13.47 11.64 -22.64
N ASN A 42 12.50 12.41 -22.15
CA ASN A 42 12.59 13.12 -20.86
C ASN A 42 12.85 12.18 -19.67
N THR A 43 12.26 10.99 -19.70
CA THR A 43 12.41 9.97 -18.66
C THR A 43 12.85 8.64 -19.27
N LEU A 44 14.07 8.22 -18.96
CA LEU A 44 14.64 6.97 -19.44
C LEU A 44 14.79 5.95 -18.31
N ARG A 45 14.50 4.68 -18.62
CA ARG A 45 14.64 3.57 -17.67
C ARG A 45 15.34 2.39 -18.32
N PHE A 46 16.50 2.03 -17.79
CA PHE A 46 17.29 0.90 -18.24
C PHE A 46 17.40 -0.14 -17.14
N ARG A 47 16.89 -1.35 -17.40
CA ARG A 47 17.06 -2.51 -16.50
C ARG A 47 18.37 -3.25 -16.73
N PHE A 48 18.93 -3.14 -17.93
CA PHE A 48 20.11 -3.87 -18.38
C PHE A 48 21.12 -2.92 -18.99
N TYR A 49 22.40 -3.13 -18.68
CA TYR A 49 23.51 -2.25 -19.09
C TYR A 49 23.65 -2.15 -20.62
N HIS A 50 23.55 -3.28 -21.34
CA HIS A 50 23.64 -3.26 -22.81
C HIS A 50 22.55 -2.43 -23.51
N HIS A 51 21.37 -2.23 -22.90
CA HIS A 51 20.36 -1.32 -23.43
C HIS A 51 20.77 0.14 -23.28
N TYR A 52 21.44 0.48 -22.17
CA TYR A 52 21.99 1.80 -21.93
C TYR A 52 23.13 2.10 -22.92
N GLU A 53 24.09 1.20 -23.09
CA GLU A 53 25.17 1.36 -24.08
C GLU A 53 24.64 1.49 -25.51
N ARG A 54 23.67 0.64 -25.88
CA ARG A 54 23.02 0.74 -27.19
C ARG A 54 22.30 2.09 -27.36
N PHE A 55 21.69 2.61 -26.31
CA PHE A 55 21.08 3.93 -26.37
C PHE A 55 22.14 5.02 -26.60
N LEU A 56 23.26 4.99 -25.88
CA LEU A 56 24.34 5.97 -26.02
C LEU A 56 24.99 5.95 -27.42
N THR A 57 25.08 4.79 -28.05
CA THR A 57 25.66 4.65 -29.39
C THR A 57 24.72 5.10 -30.51
N VAL A 58 23.41 4.96 -30.30
CA VAL A 58 22.39 5.23 -31.33
C VAL A 58 21.78 6.62 -31.20
N SER A 59 21.68 7.14 -29.97
CA SER A 59 20.99 8.39 -29.67
C SER A 59 21.95 9.57 -29.65
N ARG A 60 21.52 10.69 -30.24
CA ARG A 60 22.14 12.02 -30.04
C ARG A 60 21.33 12.90 -29.08
N GLU A 61 20.29 12.35 -28.47
CA GLU A 61 19.24 13.09 -27.76
C GLU A 61 19.51 13.26 -26.27
N ASN A 62 20.77 13.27 -25.86
CA ASN A 62 21.10 13.19 -24.44
C ASN A 62 20.73 14.47 -23.68
N ASP A 63 20.70 15.62 -24.36
CA ASP A 63 20.32 16.91 -23.79
C ASP A 63 18.85 16.99 -23.36
N SER A 64 17.99 16.11 -23.89
CA SER A 64 16.56 16.08 -23.53
C SER A 64 16.26 15.22 -22.29
N VAL A 65 17.24 14.48 -21.78
CA VAL A 65 17.04 13.53 -20.68
C VAL A 65 17.14 14.25 -19.34
N ASN A 66 16.01 14.42 -18.65
CA ASN A 66 15.97 15.04 -17.32
C ASN A 66 15.88 14.00 -16.19
N HIS A 67 15.37 12.80 -16.47
CA HIS A 67 15.21 11.73 -15.48
C HIS A 67 15.80 10.43 -16.02
N LEU A 68 16.80 9.90 -15.32
CA LEU A 68 17.50 8.68 -15.71
C LEU A 68 17.39 7.64 -14.60
N TRP A 69 16.88 6.46 -14.94
CA TRP A 69 16.81 5.32 -14.03
C TRP A 69 17.67 4.18 -14.56
N LEU A 70 18.74 3.85 -13.84
CA LEU A 70 19.68 2.80 -14.16
C LEU A 70 19.59 1.69 -13.11
N GLY A 71 18.77 0.68 -13.40
CA GLY A 71 18.61 -0.51 -12.56
C GLY A 71 19.65 -1.61 -12.82
N CYS A 72 20.51 -1.42 -13.82
CA CYS A 72 21.66 -2.27 -14.05
C CYS A 72 22.73 -2.04 -12.99
N ILE A 73 23.49 -3.08 -12.71
CA ILE A 73 24.59 -3.05 -11.76
C ILE A 73 25.84 -2.61 -12.55
N PHE A 74 26.49 -1.54 -12.10
CA PHE A 74 27.78 -1.10 -12.65
C PHE A 74 28.91 -1.72 -11.83
N GLU A 75 29.79 -2.44 -12.52
CA GLU A 75 31.02 -3.01 -11.93
C GLU A 75 32.21 -2.06 -12.13
N GLU A 76 32.25 -1.34 -13.26
CA GLU A 76 33.29 -0.38 -13.60
C GLU A 76 32.83 1.06 -13.36
N PRO A 77 33.73 1.99 -12.96
CA PRO A 77 33.39 3.38 -12.66
C PRO A 77 33.25 4.27 -13.91
N ASP A 78 33.91 3.94 -15.01
CA ASP A 78 33.95 4.74 -16.24
C ASP A 78 32.55 5.11 -16.77
N PRO A 79 31.56 4.20 -16.83
CA PRO A 79 30.23 4.54 -17.30
C PRO A 79 29.49 5.53 -16.38
N ILE A 80 29.77 5.51 -15.08
CA ILE A 80 29.17 6.42 -14.09
C ILE A 80 29.79 7.81 -14.21
N GLN A 81 31.13 7.88 -14.34
CA GLN A 81 31.86 9.12 -14.55
C GLN A 81 31.45 9.84 -15.85
N ALA A 82 31.01 9.09 -16.85
CA ALA A 82 30.52 9.67 -18.10
C ALA A 82 29.10 10.28 -18.00
N ILE A 83 28.29 9.93 -16.98
CA ILE A 83 26.87 10.36 -16.89
C ILE A 83 26.71 11.88 -16.89
N PRO A 84 27.43 12.68 -16.07
CA PRO A 84 27.27 14.15 -16.09
C PRO A 84 27.59 14.76 -17.45
N ILE A 85 28.53 14.17 -18.18
CA ILE A 85 28.98 14.65 -19.49
C ILE A 85 27.95 14.26 -20.56
N GLN A 86 27.44 13.04 -20.49
CA GLN A 86 26.46 12.53 -21.43
C GLN A 86 25.11 13.21 -21.23
N PHE A 87 24.68 13.46 -20.00
CA PHE A 87 23.37 14.02 -19.65
C PHE A 87 23.54 15.33 -18.85
N PRO A 88 23.94 16.43 -19.51
CA PRO A 88 24.29 17.66 -18.82
C PRO A 88 23.13 18.28 -18.04
N PHE A 89 21.89 18.10 -18.50
CA PHE A 89 20.68 18.67 -17.88
C PHE A 89 19.95 17.72 -16.92
N LEU A 90 20.60 16.63 -16.51
CA LEU A 90 19.98 15.62 -15.68
C LEU A 90 19.52 16.19 -14.33
N ASN A 91 18.22 16.08 -14.05
CA ASN A 91 17.58 16.58 -12.83
C ASN A 91 17.34 15.47 -11.80
N SER A 92 17.11 14.23 -12.25
CA SER A 92 16.92 13.07 -11.38
C SER A 92 17.69 11.84 -11.87
N LEU A 93 18.38 11.19 -10.95
CA LEU A 93 19.18 9.99 -11.22
C LEU A 93 18.80 8.89 -10.22
N TYR A 94 18.47 7.71 -10.72
CA TYR A 94 18.51 6.47 -9.94
C TYR A 94 19.68 5.62 -10.45
N LEU A 95 20.54 5.21 -9.54
CA LEU A 95 21.74 4.45 -9.84
C LEU A 95 21.87 3.26 -8.89
N ARG A 96 22.28 2.11 -9.42
CA ARG A 96 22.64 0.92 -8.64
C ARG A 96 24.12 0.60 -8.83
N VAL A 97 24.87 0.58 -7.73
CA VAL A 97 26.35 0.48 -7.72
C VAL A 97 26.79 -0.69 -6.84
N THR A 98 27.89 -1.37 -7.19
CA THR A 98 28.54 -2.38 -6.33
C THR A 98 29.69 -1.77 -5.54
N ASN A 99 30.18 -2.52 -4.54
CA ASN A 99 31.32 -2.14 -3.69
C ASN A 99 32.63 -1.89 -4.40
N GLU A 100 32.79 -2.47 -5.58
CA GLU A 100 34.04 -2.43 -6.31
C GLU A 100 34.14 -1.18 -7.19
N CYS A 101 33.07 -0.41 -7.28
CA CYS A 101 33.00 0.76 -8.13
C CYS A 101 33.60 1.97 -7.42
N ASP A 102 34.80 2.36 -7.87
CA ASP A 102 35.51 3.50 -7.33
C ASP A 102 34.93 4.83 -7.88
N LEU A 103 34.22 5.58 -7.05
CA LEU A 103 33.56 6.84 -7.44
C LEU A 103 34.43 8.09 -7.23
N TYR A 104 35.75 7.94 -6.99
CA TYR A 104 36.63 9.11 -6.90
C TYR A 104 36.67 9.90 -8.23
N GLY A 105 36.63 11.23 -8.11
CA GLY A 105 36.83 12.14 -9.25
C GLY A 105 35.64 12.26 -10.20
N LEU A 106 34.42 11.99 -9.73
CA LEU A 106 33.21 12.20 -10.52
C LEU A 106 33.09 13.66 -11.01
N PRO A 107 32.69 13.90 -12.27
CA PRO A 107 32.39 15.25 -12.73
C PRO A 107 31.16 15.83 -12.01
N LEU A 108 31.09 17.15 -11.95
CA LEU A 108 29.99 17.86 -11.28
C LEU A 108 28.66 17.68 -12.01
N PHE A 109 27.64 17.29 -11.26
CA PHE A 109 26.25 17.29 -11.70
C PHE A 109 25.62 18.67 -11.46
N HIS A 110 25.66 19.53 -12.46
CA HIS A 110 25.22 20.93 -12.34
C HIS A 110 23.71 21.11 -12.08
N HIS A 111 22.88 20.17 -12.54
CA HIS A 111 21.42 20.31 -12.49
C HIS A 111 20.71 19.26 -11.64
N LEU A 112 21.44 18.30 -11.05
CA LEU A 112 20.85 17.18 -10.36
C LEU A 112 20.23 17.62 -9.02
N GLN A 113 18.91 17.47 -8.90
CA GLN A 113 18.15 17.82 -7.69
C GLN A 113 17.66 16.58 -6.93
N SER A 114 17.62 15.41 -7.58
CA SER A 114 17.15 14.17 -6.97
C SER A 114 18.08 13.00 -7.31
N LEU A 115 18.55 12.32 -6.29
CA LEU A 115 19.42 11.15 -6.41
C LEU A 115 18.83 10.00 -5.59
N THR A 116 18.67 8.85 -6.22
CA THR A 116 18.43 7.57 -5.55
C THR A 116 19.61 6.66 -5.81
N LEU A 117 20.27 6.21 -4.76
CA LEU A 117 21.51 5.46 -4.87
C LEU A 117 21.38 4.11 -4.13
N ASP A 118 21.25 3.03 -4.90
CA ASP A 118 21.19 1.65 -4.40
C ASP A 118 22.62 1.07 -4.37
N ILE A 119 23.33 1.29 -3.26
CA ILE A 119 24.72 0.82 -3.06
C ILE A 119 24.70 -0.59 -2.49
N ARG A 120 25.23 -1.55 -3.24
CA ARG A 120 25.36 -2.94 -2.79
C ARG A 120 26.68 -3.17 -2.06
N GLY A 121 26.78 -2.56 -0.87
CA GLY A 121 27.71 -2.82 0.23
C GLY A 121 28.37 -1.56 0.82
N GLY A 122 29.71 -1.52 0.97
CA GLY A 122 30.44 -0.47 1.69
C GLY A 122 30.22 0.96 1.19
N ASP A 123 30.58 1.95 2.00
CA ASP A 123 30.40 3.39 1.78
C ASP A 123 31.44 4.04 0.85
N ALA A 124 32.39 3.26 0.32
CA ALA A 124 33.44 3.75 -0.56
C ALA A 124 32.83 4.49 -1.77
N GLY A 125 33.16 5.77 -1.92
CA GLY A 125 32.72 6.61 -3.04
C GLY A 125 31.36 7.31 -2.88
N LEU A 126 30.57 7.01 -1.84
CA LEU A 126 29.31 7.71 -1.61
C LEU A 126 29.52 9.22 -1.47
N PHE A 127 30.45 9.61 -0.59
CA PHE A 127 30.69 11.02 -0.31
C PHE A 127 31.30 11.77 -1.50
N ASP A 128 32.08 11.10 -2.34
CA ASP A 128 32.58 11.68 -3.60
C ASP A 128 31.43 11.95 -4.59
N MET A 129 30.47 11.03 -4.67
CA MET A 129 29.26 11.24 -5.45
C MET A 129 28.41 12.40 -4.90
N LEU A 130 28.24 12.48 -3.57
CA LEU A 130 27.51 13.56 -2.93
C LEU A 130 28.20 14.91 -3.15
N ALA A 131 29.53 14.97 -2.98
CA ALA A 131 30.34 16.16 -3.26
C ALA A 131 30.22 16.62 -4.72
N SER A 132 29.96 15.69 -5.64
CA SER A 132 29.74 15.97 -7.06
C SER A 132 28.32 16.48 -7.36
N THR A 133 27.43 16.55 -6.36
CA THR A 133 26.01 16.92 -6.50
C THR A 133 25.60 18.12 -5.61
N PRO A 134 26.20 19.30 -5.78
CA PRO A 134 26.03 20.43 -4.85
C PRO A 134 24.61 21.02 -4.80
N HIS A 135 23.77 20.74 -5.81
CA HIS A 135 22.39 21.23 -5.92
C HIS A 135 21.34 20.21 -5.49
N LEU A 136 21.77 19.11 -4.86
CA LEU A 136 20.88 18.03 -4.47
C LEU A 136 19.87 18.47 -3.41
N LYS A 137 18.59 18.21 -3.69
CA LYS A 137 17.46 18.49 -2.78
C LYS A 137 16.82 17.24 -2.22
N HIS A 138 16.90 16.12 -2.95
CA HIS A 138 16.31 14.84 -2.55
C HIS A 138 17.36 13.75 -2.67
N LEU A 139 17.63 13.06 -1.55
CA LEU A 139 18.51 11.91 -1.49
C LEU A 139 17.74 10.71 -0.95
N THR A 140 17.79 9.60 -1.67
CA THR A 140 17.23 8.31 -1.23
C THR A 140 18.28 7.23 -1.34
N ILE A 141 18.58 6.57 -0.24
CA ILE A 141 19.49 5.42 -0.20
C ILE A 141 18.68 4.26 0.39
N PRO A 142 18.13 3.38 -0.48
CA PRO A 142 17.15 2.38 -0.08
C PRO A 142 17.74 1.23 0.73
N PHE A 143 19.07 1.12 0.82
CA PHE A 143 19.73 0.17 1.71
C PHE A 143 21.20 0.57 1.92
N VAL A 144 21.59 0.83 3.16
CA VAL A 144 22.99 1.01 3.60
C VAL A 144 23.40 -0.21 4.42
N TYR A 145 24.41 -0.92 3.96
CA TYR A 145 24.90 -2.15 4.61
C TYR A 145 25.68 -1.85 5.89
N GLN A 146 26.29 -0.67 5.98
CA GLN A 146 27.01 -0.25 7.16
C GLN A 146 26.05 0.37 8.19
N PRO A 147 26.40 0.30 9.49
CA PRO A 147 25.64 1.02 10.49
C PRO A 147 25.69 2.52 10.25
N ILE A 148 24.52 3.17 10.26
CA ILE A 148 24.43 4.62 10.15
C ILE A 148 24.56 5.22 11.54
N CYS A 149 25.54 6.10 11.72
CA CYS A 149 25.70 6.95 12.90
C CYS A 149 25.34 8.41 12.61
N ILE A 150 25.34 9.25 13.65
CA ILE A 150 25.02 10.67 13.54
C ILE A 150 26.05 11.42 12.69
N GLU A 151 27.33 11.10 12.85
CA GLU A 151 28.44 11.71 12.11
C GLU A 151 28.27 11.49 10.61
N TRP A 152 27.89 10.26 10.22
CA TRP A 152 27.63 9.93 8.83
C TRP A 152 26.49 10.76 8.23
N VAL A 153 25.41 10.99 8.99
CA VAL A 153 24.30 11.84 8.52
C VAL A 153 24.72 13.31 8.45
N ASP A 154 25.52 13.78 9.40
CA ASP A 154 26.11 15.13 9.35
C ASP A 154 27.00 15.28 8.09
N ASP A 155 27.82 14.29 7.76
CA ASP A 155 28.68 14.29 6.56
C ASP A 155 27.86 14.34 5.26
N VAL A 156 26.72 13.64 5.22
CA VAL A 156 25.77 13.75 4.10
C VAL A 156 25.26 15.18 3.96
N HIS A 157 24.89 15.83 5.06
CA HIS A 157 24.41 17.21 5.04
C HIS A 157 25.50 18.23 4.69
N LEU A 158 26.72 18.02 5.14
CA LEU A 158 27.87 18.85 4.79
C LEU A 158 28.19 18.74 3.29
N SER A 159 28.02 17.55 2.71
CA SER A 159 28.18 17.32 1.27
C SER A 159 27.03 17.92 0.45
N CYS A 160 25.81 17.91 1.00
CA CYS A 160 24.58 18.34 0.34
C CYS A 160 23.85 19.42 1.17
N PRO A 161 24.34 20.68 1.20
CA PRO A 161 23.79 21.73 2.07
C PRO A 161 22.38 22.21 1.67
N LEU A 162 21.92 21.90 0.46
CA LEU A 162 20.60 22.27 -0.05
C LEU A 162 19.55 21.16 0.13
N LEU A 163 19.89 20.08 0.84
CA LEU A 163 19.02 18.92 0.99
C LEU A 163 17.72 19.27 1.73
N GLU A 164 16.59 19.01 1.06
CA GLU A 164 15.23 19.21 1.59
C GLU A 164 14.60 17.88 2.03
N HIS A 165 15.00 16.76 1.42
CA HIS A 165 14.45 15.43 1.67
C HIS A 165 15.57 14.38 1.76
N LEU A 166 15.62 13.64 2.87
CA LEU A 166 16.55 12.55 3.10
C LEU A 166 15.78 11.28 3.47
N ASP A 167 15.98 10.21 2.70
CA ASP A 167 15.39 8.88 2.94
C ASP A 167 16.50 7.83 2.97
N LEU A 168 16.70 7.24 4.14
CA LEU A 168 17.73 6.25 4.40
C LEU A 168 17.08 5.00 4.96
N GLU A 169 17.33 3.87 4.30
CA GLU A 169 17.15 2.57 4.93
C GLU A 169 18.50 1.90 5.14
N TYR A 170 18.67 1.22 6.26
CA TYR A 170 19.96 0.71 6.69
C TYR A 170 19.80 -0.60 7.44
N ASP A 171 20.89 -1.32 7.63
CA ASP A 171 20.85 -2.62 8.29
C ASP A 171 20.67 -2.48 9.81
N VAL A 172 21.58 -1.73 10.45
CA VAL A 172 21.61 -1.47 11.89
C VAL A 172 21.73 0.04 12.15
N LEU A 173 20.92 0.55 13.08
CA LEU A 173 21.08 1.91 13.59
C LEU A 173 22.08 1.88 14.75
N ASP A 174 23.30 2.33 14.52
CA ASP A 174 24.32 2.36 15.56
C ASP A 174 24.60 3.79 16.02
N MET A 175 25.08 3.92 17.24
CA MET A 175 25.42 5.18 17.85
C MET A 175 26.81 5.08 18.46
N TYR A 176 27.80 5.60 17.73
CA TYR A 176 29.16 5.74 18.21
C TYR A 176 29.46 7.20 18.57
N THR A 177 28.95 7.75 19.68
CA THR A 177 29.61 8.86 20.41
C THR A 177 28.85 9.29 21.68
N HIS A 178 29.59 9.85 22.63
CA HIS A 178 29.15 10.27 23.97
C HIS A 178 28.60 11.70 24.06
N SER A 179 28.39 12.44 22.95
CA SER A 179 27.78 13.78 22.97
C SER A 179 27.43 14.28 21.57
N ILE A 180 26.17 14.70 21.35
CA ILE A 180 25.71 15.34 20.10
C ILE A 180 26.33 16.75 20.02
N PRO A 181 27.16 17.07 19.00
CA PRO A 181 27.76 18.41 18.88
C PRO A 181 26.70 19.49 18.63
N GLU A 182 26.67 20.55 19.46
CA GLU A 182 25.56 21.52 19.46
C GLU A 182 25.58 22.56 18.32
N THR A 183 26.57 22.57 17.43
CA THR A 183 26.90 23.81 16.66
C THR A 183 26.39 23.91 15.22
N VAL A 184 25.92 22.84 14.58
CA VAL A 184 25.51 22.87 13.16
C VAL A 184 24.01 22.62 13.03
N LEU A 185 23.31 23.52 12.35
CA LEU A 185 21.87 23.41 12.04
C LEU A 185 21.68 23.19 10.54
N PHE A 186 20.75 22.30 10.19
CA PHE A 186 20.41 21.99 8.80
C PHE A 186 18.99 22.48 8.51
N GLU A 187 18.85 23.79 8.37
CA GLU A 187 17.54 24.47 8.28
C GLU A 187 16.73 24.15 7.01
N LYS A 188 17.37 23.60 5.97
CA LYS A 188 16.71 23.28 4.69
C LYS A 188 15.94 21.96 4.74
N LEU A 189 16.29 21.05 5.64
CA LEU A 189 15.67 19.73 5.70
C LEU A 189 14.21 19.83 6.14
N LYS A 190 13.30 19.38 5.28
CA LYS A 190 11.85 19.34 5.52
C LYS A 190 11.37 17.92 5.80
N SER A 191 12.00 16.91 5.20
CA SER A 191 11.60 15.51 5.39
C SER A 191 12.79 14.62 5.70
N LEU A 192 12.68 13.83 6.74
CA LEU A 192 13.66 12.83 7.13
C LEU A 192 12.97 11.47 7.29
N ARG A 193 13.52 10.43 6.64
CA ARG A 193 13.13 9.04 6.83
C ARG A 193 14.36 8.21 7.19
N LEU A 194 14.31 7.56 8.34
CA LEU A 194 15.34 6.68 8.89
C LEU A 194 14.73 5.32 9.24
N MET A 195 15.04 4.30 8.45
CA MET A 195 14.44 2.97 8.57
C MET A 195 15.49 1.87 8.72
N SER A 196 15.52 1.24 9.89
CA SER A 196 16.36 0.08 10.17
C SER A 196 15.77 -1.20 9.60
N SER A 197 16.60 -2.16 9.23
CA SER A 197 16.18 -3.52 8.92
C SER A 197 16.07 -4.37 10.18
N HIS A 198 16.97 -4.19 11.16
CA HIS A 198 17.13 -5.11 12.30
C HIS A 198 16.73 -4.54 13.67
N GLY A 199 16.34 -3.26 13.75
CA GLY A 199 15.91 -2.61 15.00
C GLY A 199 16.38 -1.16 15.15
N ALA A 200 15.67 -0.37 15.96
CA ALA A 200 16.02 1.02 16.29
C ALA A 200 16.16 1.25 17.82
N PRO A 201 17.09 0.54 18.51
CA PRO A 201 17.19 0.56 19.98
C PRO A 201 17.51 1.94 20.57
N HIS A 202 18.06 2.85 19.77
CA HIS A 202 18.47 4.20 20.14
C HIS A 202 17.59 5.30 19.53
N HIS A 203 16.33 5.01 19.18
CA HIS A 203 15.41 5.99 18.58
C HIS A 203 15.27 7.29 19.38
N SER A 204 15.38 7.23 20.71
CA SER A 204 15.31 8.40 21.59
C SER A 204 16.46 9.37 21.34
N LEU A 205 17.68 8.88 21.14
CA LEU A 205 18.85 9.70 20.80
C LEU A 205 18.73 10.29 19.39
N TRP A 206 18.14 9.55 18.45
CA TRP A 206 17.83 10.10 17.12
C TRP A 206 16.80 11.21 17.17
N LEU A 207 15.80 11.11 18.04
CA LEU A 207 14.85 12.20 18.27
C LEU A 207 15.52 13.42 18.90
N GLU A 208 16.43 13.22 19.85
CA GLU A 208 17.24 14.30 20.41
C GLU A 208 18.08 14.98 19.31
N TYR A 209 18.80 14.19 18.50
CA TYR A 209 19.56 14.68 17.35
C TYR A 209 18.68 15.48 16.39
N VAL A 210 17.53 14.94 15.98
CA VAL A 210 16.60 15.62 15.08
C VAL A 210 16.12 16.94 15.67
N SER A 211 15.80 16.95 16.97
CA SER A 211 15.35 18.16 17.66
C SER A 211 16.42 19.25 17.67
N LYS A 212 17.71 18.87 17.74
CA LYS A 212 18.82 19.81 17.77
C LYS A 212 19.22 20.29 16.38
N ARG A 213 19.11 19.45 15.35
CA ARG A 213 19.62 19.75 14.00
C ARG A 213 18.59 20.34 13.03
N TYR A 214 17.31 19.99 13.15
CA TYR A 214 16.31 20.23 12.09
C TYR A 214 15.11 21.08 12.58
N PRO A 215 15.28 22.39 12.80
CA PRO A 215 14.20 23.25 13.32
C PRO A 215 12.99 23.36 12.37
N ASN A 216 13.20 23.16 11.06
CA ASN A 216 12.17 23.31 10.03
C ASN A 216 11.61 21.97 9.53
N ILE A 217 11.89 20.86 10.22
CA ILE A 217 11.38 19.54 9.84
C ILE A 217 9.85 19.56 9.80
N GLN A 218 9.28 19.07 8.70
CA GLN A 218 7.83 18.97 8.47
C GLN A 218 7.36 17.52 8.50
N SER A 219 8.20 16.58 8.09
CA SER A 219 7.91 15.15 8.02
C SER A 219 9.05 14.35 8.64
N LEU A 220 8.75 13.54 9.66
CA LEU A 220 9.70 12.61 10.27
C LEU A 220 9.15 11.19 10.21
N LYS A 221 9.93 10.29 9.61
CA LYS A 221 9.69 8.85 9.61
C LYS A 221 10.85 8.15 10.30
N LEU A 222 10.61 7.44 11.38
CA LEU A 222 11.66 6.80 12.17
C LEU A 222 11.24 5.38 12.55
N GLY A 223 12.12 4.39 12.39
CA GLY A 223 11.86 3.08 12.95
C GLY A 223 12.61 1.91 12.37
N SER A 224 12.01 0.74 12.47
CA SER A 224 12.55 -0.54 12.02
C SER A 224 11.52 -1.35 11.24
N ARG A 225 11.98 -2.09 10.22
CA ARG A 225 11.21 -3.11 9.50
C ARG A 225 11.11 -4.41 10.30
N SER A 226 12.17 -4.79 11.02
CA SER A 226 12.12 -5.91 11.95
C SER A 226 11.17 -5.62 13.10
N LYS A 227 10.32 -6.60 13.40
CA LYS A 227 9.35 -6.61 14.51
C LYS A 227 9.98 -6.80 15.89
N ALA A 228 11.30 -6.86 15.99
CA ALA A 228 11.99 -7.05 17.26
C ALA A 228 11.51 -6.00 18.28
N SER A 229 10.92 -6.50 19.39
CA SER A 229 10.34 -5.67 20.43
C SER A 229 11.42 -4.83 21.10
N LEU A 230 11.35 -3.52 20.90
CA LEU A 230 12.19 -2.57 21.60
C LEU A 230 11.50 -2.17 22.90
N ARG A 231 12.23 -2.27 24.01
CA ARG A 231 11.74 -1.74 25.29
C ARG A 231 11.60 -0.22 25.17
N ALA A 232 10.52 0.33 25.74
CA ALA A 232 10.37 1.76 25.88
C ALA A 232 11.58 2.34 26.66
N GLN A 233 12.22 3.34 26.07
CA GLN A 233 13.31 4.10 26.70
C GLN A 233 12.70 5.18 27.61
N PRO A 234 13.33 5.52 28.75
CA PRO A 234 12.80 6.48 29.70
C PRO A 234 12.72 7.93 29.16
N TYR A 235 11.81 8.67 29.78
CA TYR A 235 11.33 10.04 29.50
C TYR A 235 12.32 11.17 29.19
N PRO A 236 13.50 11.34 29.83
CA PRO A 236 14.30 12.56 29.66
C PRO A 236 14.86 12.74 28.24
N ALA A 237 14.91 11.68 27.43
CA ALA A 237 15.43 11.77 26.07
C ALA A 237 14.48 12.45 25.07
N TYR A 238 13.21 12.67 25.43
CA TYR A 238 12.23 13.35 24.58
C TYR A 238 11.97 14.81 24.98
N ASP A 239 12.64 15.28 26.04
CA ASP A 239 12.51 16.65 26.51
C ASP A 239 13.07 17.62 25.47
N GLY A 240 12.19 18.44 24.90
CA GLY A 240 12.55 19.46 23.91
C GLY A 240 12.11 19.16 22.47
N PHE A 241 11.93 17.89 22.07
CA PHE A 241 11.60 17.55 20.68
C PHE A 241 10.38 18.31 20.12
N PRO A 242 9.20 18.32 20.79
CA PRO A 242 8.05 19.07 20.29
C PRO A 242 8.25 20.60 20.29
N SER A 243 9.23 21.12 21.03
CA SER A 243 9.55 22.55 21.08
C SER A 243 10.54 22.97 20.02
N SER A 244 11.51 22.11 19.72
CA SER A 244 12.53 22.41 18.72
C SER A 244 12.06 22.17 17.28
N CYS A 245 11.01 21.38 17.08
CA CYS A 245 10.43 21.07 15.76
C CYS A 245 9.02 21.67 15.58
N PRO A 246 8.84 23.01 15.59
CA PRO A 246 7.52 23.65 15.54
C PRO A 246 6.78 23.42 14.21
N SER A 247 7.52 23.14 13.12
CA SER A 247 6.97 22.95 11.78
C SER A 247 6.55 21.49 11.51
N LEU A 248 6.70 20.59 12.48
CA LEU A 248 6.44 19.15 12.28
C LEU A 248 4.94 18.90 12.10
N VAL A 249 4.54 18.58 10.87
CA VAL A 249 3.15 18.27 10.47
C VAL A 249 2.91 16.77 10.39
N TYR A 250 3.91 16.00 9.98
CA TYR A 250 3.79 14.56 9.77
C TYR A 250 4.83 13.82 10.59
N LEU A 251 4.37 12.84 11.36
CA LEU A 251 5.21 12.01 12.20
C LEU A 251 4.74 10.57 12.08
N GLU A 252 5.60 9.69 11.57
CA GLU A 252 5.31 8.27 11.36
C GLU A 252 6.41 7.41 11.99
N TRP A 253 5.98 6.51 12.85
CA TRP A 253 6.89 5.65 13.60
C TRP A 253 6.84 4.26 12.95
N PHE A 254 7.86 3.45 13.12
CA PHE A 254 7.83 2.05 12.72
C PHE A 254 8.47 1.22 13.81
N ASN A 255 7.68 0.39 14.49
CA ASN A 255 8.15 -0.52 15.55
C ASN A 255 8.85 0.20 16.71
N ILE A 256 8.52 1.48 16.89
CA ILE A 256 8.90 2.30 18.05
C ILE A 256 7.63 2.64 18.79
N VAL A 257 7.66 2.55 20.11
CA VAL A 257 6.53 2.91 20.97
C VAL A 257 6.91 4.15 21.77
N PRO A 258 6.25 5.30 21.54
CA PRO A 258 6.48 6.47 22.36
C PRO A 258 6.03 6.20 23.78
N ASP A 259 6.65 6.86 24.75
CA ASP A 259 6.03 6.94 26.06
C ASP A 259 4.76 7.81 26.03
N ALA A 260 3.91 7.61 27.04
CA ALA A 260 2.64 8.31 27.20
C ALA A 260 2.78 9.85 27.25
N GLN A 261 3.88 10.35 27.81
CA GLN A 261 4.08 11.78 28.04
C GLN A 261 4.50 12.49 26.74
N MET A 262 5.30 11.83 25.90
CA MET A 262 5.64 12.31 24.57
C MET A 262 4.38 12.43 23.69
N LEU A 263 3.54 11.40 23.68
CA LEU A 263 2.26 11.44 22.96
C LEU A 263 1.38 12.61 23.43
N GLN A 264 1.29 12.82 24.75
CA GLN A 264 0.53 13.94 25.31
C GLN A 264 1.09 15.31 24.90
N ARG A 265 2.41 15.46 24.81
CA ARG A 265 3.02 16.73 24.37
C ARG A 265 2.84 16.96 22.88
N LEU A 266 2.95 15.91 22.07
CA LEU A 266 2.68 15.98 20.64
C LEU A 266 1.24 16.36 20.39
N SER A 267 0.28 15.77 21.11
CA SER A 267 -1.15 16.10 20.98
C SER A 267 -1.48 17.55 21.33
N LEU A 268 -0.76 18.14 22.29
CA LEU A 268 -0.96 19.55 22.69
C LEU A 268 -0.47 20.54 21.62
N LYS A 269 0.57 20.18 20.86
CA LYS A 269 1.19 21.08 19.87
C LYS A 269 0.71 20.85 18.44
N GLN A 270 0.50 19.60 18.06
CA GLN A 270 0.13 19.22 16.71
C GLN A 270 -1.38 19.10 16.60
N LYS A 271 -2.05 20.22 16.25
CA LYS A 271 -3.50 20.21 15.98
C LYS A 271 -3.86 19.53 14.65
N GLN A 272 -2.89 19.17 13.82
CA GLN A 272 -3.12 18.68 12.45
C GLN A 272 -2.25 17.44 12.16
N HIS A 273 -2.91 16.28 12.11
CA HIS A 273 -2.50 15.03 11.45
C HIS A 273 -1.26 14.27 11.98
N GLN A 274 -1.40 13.56 13.10
CA GLN A 274 -0.47 12.48 13.46
C GLN A 274 -0.85 11.17 12.76
N LYS A 275 0.11 10.54 12.06
CA LYS A 275 -0.03 9.20 11.47
C LYS A 275 0.94 8.24 12.16
N ILE A 276 0.43 7.49 13.13
CA ILE A 276 1.26 6.58 13.91
C ILE A 276 1.08 5.16 13.33
N THR A 277 2.07 4.72 12.55
CA THR A 277 2.15 3.33 12.07
C THR A 277 2.94 2.51 13.09
N LEU A 278 2.44 1.35 13.51
CA LEU A 278 3.05 0.58 14.59
C LEU A 278 2.98 -0.91 14.29
N HIS A 279 4.01 -1.46 13.64
CA HIS A 279 4.09 -2.92 13.43
C HIS A 279 4.75 -3.62 14.62
N SER A 280 4.25 -3.40 15.83
CA SER A 280 4.80 -4.02 17.05
C SER A 280 3.85 -5.02 17.69
N ASP A 281 4.38 -6.18 18.07
CA ASP A 281 3.61 -7.32 18.58
C ASP A 281 3.30 -7.25 20.10
N ASP A 282 3.58 -6.18 20.85
CA ASP A 282 3.31 -6.17 22.32
C ASP A 282 3.18 -4.79 23.01
N PRO A 283 4.08 -3.80 22.82
CA PRO A 283 4.20 -2.70 23.77
C PRO A 283 3.07 -1.66 23.69
N ILE A 284 2.51 -1.38 22.50
CA ILE A 284 1.35 -0.47 22.39
C ILE A 284 0.11 -1.06 22.99
N ILE A 285 -0.08 -2.38 22.83
CA ILE A 285 -1.26 -3.03 23.40
C ILE A 285 -1.19 -2.93 24.91
N ARG A 286 -0.01 -3.01 25.51
CA ARG A 286 0.15 -2.73 26.95
C ARG A 286 -0.21 -1.28 27.32
N ILE A 287 0.11 -0.29 26.50
CA ILE A 287 -0.26 1.11 26.73
C ILE A 287 -1.77 1.32 26.55
N LEU A 288 -2.36 0.74 25.51
CA LEU A 288 -3.80 0.81 25.22
C LEU A 288 -4.61 0.06 26.27
N ALA A 289 -4.09 -1.06 26.79
CA ALA A 289 -4.72 -1.86 27.83
C ALA A 289 -4.65 -1.22 29.24
N LEU A 290 -4.01 -0.06 29.40
CA LEU A 290 -4.07 0.68 30.66
C LEU A 290 -5.51 1.16 30.92
N PRO A 291 -6.00 1.07 32.17
CA PRO A 291 -7.38 1.45 32.50
C PRO A 291 -7.69 2.94 32.26
N ASN A 292 -6.66 3.79 32.21
CA ASN A 292 -6.76 5.18 31.81
C ASN A 292 -5.68 5.44 30.74
N PRO A 293 -6.00 5.23 29.45
CA PRO A 293 -5.04 5.49 28.39
C PRO A 293 -4.65 6.97 28.41
N PRO A 294 -3.39 7.30 28.12
CA PRO A 294 -2.92 8.67 28.18
C PRO A 294 -3.65 9.58 27.19
N ILE A 295 -3.97 10.80 27.63
CA ILE A 295 -4.73 11.82 26.89
C ILE A 295 -4.16 12.11 25.49
N GLY A 296 -2.87 11.84 25.27
CA GLY A 296 -2.19 12.09 24.00
C GLY A 296 -2.67 11.29 22.79
N LEU A 297 -3.26 10.11 23.03
CA LEU A 297 -3.66 9.19 21.96
C LEU A 297 -4.86 9.69 21.14
N ALA A 298 -5.66 10.61 21.68
CA ALA A 298 -6.81 11.17 20.98
C ALA A 298 -6.43 11.93 19.70
N SER A 299 -5.19 12.43 19.60
CA SER A 299 -4.70 13.13 18.40
C SER A 299 -4.33 12.21 17.23
N ILE A 300 -4.34 10.90 17.42
CA ILE A 300 -4.00 9.92 16.38
C ILE A 300 -5.17 9.77 15.42
N LEU A 301 -4.94 10.10 14.15
CA LEU A 301 -5.95 9.95 13.09
C LEU A 301 -5.74 8.68 12.25
N HIS A 302 -4.51 8.18 12.20
CA HIS A 302 -4.15 7.02 11.39
C HIS A 302 -3.34 6.05 12.23
N LEU A 303 -3.78 4.79 12.26
CA LEU A 303 -3.18 3.75 13.07
C LEU A 303 -3.06 2.45 12.28
N ASP A 304 -1.87 1.85 12.27
CA ASP A 304 -1.60 0.52 11.72
C ASP A 304 -1.02 -0.33 12.85
N ILE A 305 -1.71 -1.41 13.25
CA ILE A 305 -1.34 -2.25 14.39
C ILE A 305 -1.37 -3.73 14.00
N HIS A 306 -0.39 -4.47 14.51
CA HIS A 306 -0.43 -5.92 14.56
C HIS A 306 -1.00 -6.40 15.91
N VAL A 307 -2.12 -7.13 15.89
CA VAL A 307 -2.79 -7.65 17.09
C VAL A 307 -2.31 -9.10 17.34
N PRO A 308 -1.57 -9.36 18.44
CA PRO A 308 -1.13 -10.68 18.83
C PRO A 308 -2.31 -11.58 19.13
N SER A 309 -2.13 -12.88 18.88
CA SER A 309 -3.15 -13.89 19.13
C SER A 309 -3.48 -14.09 20.62
N THR A 310 -2.65 -13.57 21.53
CA THR A 310 -2.80 -13.75 22.98
C THR A 310 -3.75 -12.73 23.64
N TYR A 311 -4.11 -11.65 22.96
CA TYR A 311 -4.93 -10.58 23.54
C TYR A 311 -6.42 -10.80 23.28
N ASP A 312 -7.24 -10.43 24.27
CA ASP A 312 -8.68 -10.28 24.09
C ASP A 312 -8.96 -9.09 23.16
N ARG A 313 -9.48 -9.39 21.97
CA ARG A 313 -9.76 -8.40 20.92
C ARG A 313 -10.89 -7.45 21.30
N THR A 314 -11.87 -7.92 22.06
CA THR A 314 -12.98 -7.07 22.50
C THR A 314 -12.46 -6.04 23.49
N GLN A 315 -11.69 -6.49 24.49
CA GLN A 315 -11.05 -5.56 25.44
C GLN A 315 -10.11 -4.60 24.71
N PHE A 316 -9.33 -5.08 23.74
CA PHE A 316 -8.48 -4.24 22.92
C PHE A 316 -9.25 -3.17 22.14
N LEU A 317 -10.38 -3.50 21.52
CA LEU A 317 -11.21 -2.53 20.80
C LEU A 317 -11.82 -1.48 21.74
N LEU A 318 -12.26 -1.86 22.94
CA LEU A 318 -12.75 -0.93 23.96
C LEU A 318 -11.65 0.05 24.40
N SER A 319 -10.47 -0.50 24.70
CA SER A 319 -9.26 0.26 24.99
C SER A 319 -8.89 1.23 23.86
N LEU A 320 -8.94 0.76 22.62
CA LEU A 320 -8.61 1.56 21.45
C LEU A 320 -9.61 2.70 21.22
N GLY A 321 -10.92 2.43 21.33
CA GLY A 321 -11.96 3.46 21.18
C GLY A 321 -11.86 4.56 22.22
N SER A 322 -11.58 4.19 23.48
CA SER A 322 -11.39 5.18 24.55
C SER A 322 -10.10 5.98 24.40
N ALA A 323 -9.02 5.36 23.90
CA ALA A 323 -7.74 6.03 23.69
C ALA A 323 -7.71 6.94 22.46
N CYS A 324 -8.34 6.52 21.36
CA CYS A 324 -8.25 7.14 20.04
C CYS A 324 -9.65 7.48 19.46
N PRO A 325 -10.48 8.32 20.11
CA PRO A 325 -11.86 8.58 19.69
C PRO A 325 -12.00 9.23 18.31
N TYR A 326 -10.97 9.94 17.83
CA TYR A 326 -10.98 10.64 16.53
C TYR A 326 -10.28 9.87 15.41
N LEU A 327 -10.05 8.57 15.60
CA LEU A 327 -9.35 7.75 14.62
C LEU A 327 -10.13 7.68 13.30
N GLN A 328 -9.49 8.08 12.19
CA GLN A 328 -10.09 8.12 10.85
C GLN A 328 -9.66 6.95 9.98
N GLN A 329 -8.44 6.44 10.16
CA GLN A 329 -7.94 5.28 9.42
C GLN A 329 -7.35 4.26 10.37
N LEU A 330 -7.80 3.02 10.26
CA LEU A 330 -7.34 1.91 11.06
C LEU A 330 -6.97 0.74 10.16
N LYS A 331 -5.74 0.25 10.32
CA LYS A 331 -5.28 -1.02 9.79
C LYS A 331 -4.98 -1.96 10.94
N LEU A 332 -5.72 -3.05 11.03
CA LEU A 332 -5.44 -4.15 11.94
C LEU A 332 -4.94 -5.33 11.14
N SER A 333 -3.87 -5.95 11.61
CA SER A 333 -3.38 -7.23 11.08
C SER A 333 -3.20 -8.23 12.23
N SER A 334 -3.40 -9.51 11.98
CA SER A 334 -3.09 -10.58 12.93
C SER A 334 -2.47 -11.74 12.19
N ILE A 335 -1.62 -12.52 12.87
CA ILE A 335 -1.18 -13.80 12.31
C ILE A 335 -2.40 -14.72 12.34
N TYR A 336 -2.78 -15.26 11.18
CA TYR A 336 -3.84 -16.26 11.09
C TYR A 336 -3.39 -17.55 11.81
N VAL A 337 -3.61 -17.60 13.11
CA VAL A 337 -3.42 -18.80 13.93
C VAL A 337 -4.73 -19.57 13.89
N ARG A 338 -4.66 -20.91 13.79
CA ARG A 338 -5.81 -21.84 13.74
C ARG A 338 -6.74 -21.82 14.97
N HIS A 339 -6.62 -20.82 15.83
CA HIS A 339 -7.48 -20.63 17.00
C HIS A 339 -8.56 -19.60 16.69
N PRO A 340 -9.81 -19.82 17.14
CA PRO A 340 -10.96 -18.97 16.82
C PRO A 340 -10.73 -17.57 17.38
N ASN A 341 -10.35 -16.68 16.49
CA ASN A 341 -9.81 -15.38 16.80
C ASN A 341 -10.79 -14.32 16.32
N HIS A 342 -11.93 -14.27 17.00
CA HIS A 342 -13.08 -13.45 16.63
C HIS A 342 -12.81 -11.96 16.87
N LEU A 343 -13.01 -11.15 15.84
CA LEU A 343 -13.10 -9.69 15.90
C LEU A 343 -14.56 -9.32 15.62
N PHE A 344 -15.20 -8.65 16.57
CA PHE A 344 -16.59 -8.24 16.46
C PHE A 344 -16.71 -6.87 15.79
N LEU A 345 -17.27 -6.81 14.59
CA LEU A 345 -17.35 -5.57 13.81
C LEU A 345 -18.32 -4.56 14.40
N ASP A 346 -19.43 -5.02 14.97
CA ASP A 346 -20.42 -4.17 15.65
C ASP A 346 -19.80 -3.42 16.85
N ILE A 347 -18.90 -4.08 17.58
CA ILE A 347 -18.13 -3.44 18.66
C ILE A 347 -17.14 -2.43 18.09
N LEU A 348 -16.41 -2.79 17.03
CA LEU A 348 -15.44 -1.90 16.39
C LEU A 348 -16.11 -0.59 15.94
N PHE A 349 -17.24 -0.67 15.25
CA PHE A 349 -17.97 0.51 14.79
C PHE A 349 -18.54 1.34 15.93
N HIS A 350 -19.02 0.70 17.00
CA HIS A 350 -19.49 1.44 18.17
C HIS A 350 -18.35 2.21 18.87
N GLN A 351 -17.16 1.61 18.97
CA GLN A 351 -16.02 2.21 19.65
C GLN A 351 -15.28 3.27 18.82
N LEU A 352 -15.34 3.19 17.49
CA LEU A 352 -14.55 4.03 16.58
C LEU A 352 -15.42 4.81 15.58
N SER A 353 -16.39 5.57 16.08
CA SER A 353 -17.40 6.25 15.26
C SER A 353 -16.87 7.22 14.18
N SER A 354 -15.66 7.76 14.36
CA SER A 354 -14.99 8.67 13.41
C SER A 354 -14.28 7.96 12.25
N LEU A 355 -14.30 6.63 12.21
CA LEU A 355 -13.49 5.83 11.30
C LEU A 355 -14.04 5.86 9.86
N GLN A 356 -13.19 6.29 8.93
CA GLN A 356 -13.52 6.44 7.50
C GLN A 356 -12.90 5.34 6.64
N SER A 357 -11.74 4.80 7.04
CA SER A 357 -11.06 3.71 6.32
C SER A 357 -10.65 2.61 7.29
N LEU A 358 -11.07 1.38 6.98
CA LEU A 358 -10.77 0.18 7.77
C LEU A 358 -10.08 -0.87 6.89
N TYR A 359 -8.90 -1.33 7.33
CA TYR A 359 -8.20 -2.48 6.77
C TYR A 359 -8.10 -3.56 7.84
N LEU A 360 -8.50 -4.78 7.51
CA LEU A 360 -8.46 -5.95 8.39
C LEU A 360 -7.74 -7.09 7.69
N GLU A 361 -6.70 -7.64 8.30
CA GLU A 361 -5.97 -8.78 7.77
C GLU A 361 -5.81 -9.92 8.78
N GLY A 362 -6.18 -11.14 8.39
CA GLY A 362 -5.92 -12.34 9.19
C GLY A 362 -6.83 -12.54 10.41
N PHE A 363 -8.09 -12.07 10.34
CA PHE A 363 -9.06 -12.20 11.44
C PHE A 363 -10.24 -13.11 11.09
N GLN A 364 -10.88 -13.67 12.12
CA GLN A 364 -12.24 -14.20 11.98
C GLN A 364 -13.22 -13.08 12.34
N LEU A 365 -14.02 -12.62 11.39
CA LEU A 365 -14.95 -11.50 11.54
C LEU A 365 -16.33 -12.03 11.86
N SER A 366 -16.91 -11.56 12.97
CA SER A 366 -18.25 -11.93 13.40
C SER A 366 -19.01 -10.74 13.96
N ILE A 367 -20.31 -10.94 14.22
CA ILE A 367 -21.19 -9.96 14.88
C ILE A 367 -21.61 -10.53 16.23
N GLN A 368 -21.48 -9.77 17.32
CA GLN A 368 -21.84 -10.28 18.65
C GLN A 368 -23.34 -10.13 18.96
N GLN A 369 -24.06 -9.28 18.22
CA GLN A 369 -25.48 -8.97 18.42
C GLN A 369 -25.80 -8.49 19.86
N ALA A 370 -24.83 -7.93 20.57
CA ALA A 370 -24.92 -7.68 22.01
C ALA A 370 -25.92 -6.58 22.40
N GLN A 371 -26.59 -5.92 21.44
CA GLN A 371 -27.46 -4.78 21.71
C GLN A 371 -28.69 -4.76 20.79
N SER A 372 -29.52 -5.82 20.85
CA SER A 372 -30.81 -5.93 20.15
C SER A 372 -31.88 -4.88 20.53
N GLY A 373 -31.49 -3.77 21.17
CA GLY A 373 -32.36 -2.66 21.54
C GLY A 373 -31.71 -1.27 21.57
N GLN A 374 -30.44 -1.12 21.18
CA GLN A 374 -29.85 0.21 21.01
C GLN A 374 -30.11 0.71 19.57
N GLU A 375 -30.40 2.01 19.45
CA GLU A 375 -30.50 2.67 18.14
C GLU A 375 -29.23 2.39 17.34
N THR A 376 -29.39 1.95 16.10
CA THR A 376 -28.27 1.64 15.23
C THR A 376 -27.57 2.94 14.87
N VAL A 377 -26.45 3.20 15.54
CA VAL A 377 -25.60 4.36 15.25
C VAL A 377 -25.02 4.17 13.86
N MET A 378 -25.34 5.11 12.96
CA MET A 378 -24.78 5.15 11.62
C MET A 378 -23.30 5.51 11.69
N HIS A 379 -22.46 4.70 11.06
CA HIS A 379 -21.02 4.81 11.05
C HIS A 379 -20.51 5.53 9.80
N SER A 380 -19.43 6.30 9.96
CA SER A 380 -18.84 7.12 8.91
C SER A 380 -17.87 6.37 7.97
N LEU A 381 -18.00 5.04 7.85
CA LEU A 381 -17.06 4.23 7.07
C LEU A 381 -17.30 4.45 5.58
N HIS A 382 -16.24 4.79 4.86
CA HIS A 382 -16.25 4.94 3.40
C HIS A 382 -15.52 3.78 2.73
N LYS A 383 -14.39 3.36 3.30
CA LYS A 383 -13.51 2.34 2.71
C LYS A 383 -13.31 1.15 3.64
N LEU A 384 -13.54 -0.04 3.10
CA LEU A 384 -13.31 -1.31 3.77
C LEU A 384 -12.42 -2.22 2.93
N LEU A 385 -11.31 -2.67 3.51
CA LEU A 385 -10.44 -3.68 2.93
C LEU A 385 -10.32 -4.86 3.91
N ILE A 386 -10.64 -6.06 3.42
CA ILE A 386 -10.59 -7.29 4.18
C ILE A 386 -9.66 -8.24 3.43
N GLU A 387 -8.56 -8.62 4.05
CA GLU A 387 -7.55 -9.50 3.47
C GLU A 387 -7.37 -10.76 4.32
N ARG A 388 -7.43 -11.95 3.72
CA ARG A 388 -7.15 -13.23 4.41
C ARG A 388 -7.96 -13.42 5.71
N CYS A 389 -9.22 -12.98 5.72
CA CYS A 389 -10.12 -13.09 6.85
C CYS A 389 -11.21 -14.15 6.63
N ASP A 390 -11.73 -14.73 7.72
CA ASP A 390 -12.88 -15.63 7.71
C ASP A 390 -14.13 -14.89 8.21
N LEU A 391 -15.17 -14.79 7.39
CA LEU A 391 -16.36 -13.96 7.63
C LEU A 391 -17.52 -14.81 8.17
N SER A 392 -18.34 -14.27 9.07
CA SER A 392 -19.65 -14.85 9.41
C SER A 392 -20.75 -14.34 8.48
N ASP A 393 -21.89 -15.03 8.43
CA ASP A 393 -23.04 -14.69 7.57
C ASP A 393 -23.54 -13.26 7.81
N ASP A 394 -23.51 -12.80 9.07
CA ASP A 394 -24.04 -11.51 9.47
C ASP A 394 -23.15 -10.29 9.13
N VAL A 395 -21.92 -10.49 8.65
CA VAL A 395 -20.98 -9.37 8.46
C VAL A 395 -21.50 -8.36 7.44
N PHE A 396 -21.97 -8.82 6.28
CA PHE A 396 -22.46 -7.92 5.24
C PHE A 396 -23.79 -7.27 5.62
N ASN A 397 -24.67 -8.00 6.34
CA ASN A 397 -25.90 -7.44 6.90
C ASN A 397 -25.64 -6.29 7.89
N CYS A 398 -24.58 -6.42 8.70
CA CYS A 398 -24.14 -5.36 9.60
C CYS A 398 -23.60 -4.15 8.82
N LEU A 399 -22.73 -4.39 7.84
CA LEU A 399 -22.14 -3.33 7.01
C LEU A 399 -23.21 -2.55 6.23
N ASP A 400 -24.16 -3.24 5.60
CA ASP A 400 -25.24 -2.60 4.84
C ASP A 400 -26.06 -1.66 5.71
N ARG A 401 -26.34 -2.07 6.95
CA ARG A 401 -27.17 -1.32 7.91
C ARG A 401 -26.42 -0.18 8.58
N GLN A 402 -25.19 -0.41 9.02
CA GLN A 402 -24.46 0.54 9.85
C GLN A 402 -23.59 1.51 9.04
N CYS A 403 -23.18 1.17 7.82
CA CYS A 403 -22.23 1.98 7.05
C CYS A 403 -22.88 2.54 5.77
N PRO A 404 -23.80 3.50 5.84
CA PRO A 404 -24.53 4.00 4.66
C PRO A 404 -23.66 4.74 3.63
N ASN A 405 -22.45 5.18 4.03
CA ASN A 405 -21.52 5.92 3.18
C ASN A 405 -20.41 5.03 2.59
N LEU A 406 -20.54 3.71 2.69
CA LEU A 406 -19.54 2.77 2.21
C LEU A 406 -19.47 2.85 0.68
N ASN A 407 -18.33 3.29 0.15
CA ASN A 407 -18.11 3.52 -1.27
C ASN A 407 -17.06 2.58 -1.88
N GLU A 408 -16.14 2.07 -1.07
CA GLU A 408 -15.07 1.17 -1.49
C GLU A 408 -15.06 -0.09 -0.65
N VAL A 409 -15.25 -1.24 -1.29
CA VAL A 409 -15.12 -2.56 -0.65
C VAL A 409 -14.09 -3.39 -1.42
N CYS A 410 -13.12 -3.92 -0.71
CA CYS A 410 -12.10 -4.81 -1.26
C CYS A 410 -12.01 -6.07 -0.39
N LEU A 411 -12.32 -7.21 -0.99
CA LEU A 411 -12.15 -8.53 -0.39
C LEU A 411 -11.01 -9.23 -1.12
N ASP A 412 -9.90 -9.50 -0.42
CA ASP A 412 -8.77 -10.25 -0.95
C ASP A 412 -8.56 -11.52 -0.14
N THR A 413 -8.67 -12.69 -0.77
CA THR A 413 -8.46 -13.99 -0.11
C THR A 413 -9.39 -14.18 1.10
N ALA A 414 -10.61 -13.64 1.02
CA ALA A 414 -11.62 -13.75 2.07
C ALA A 414 -12.32 -15.12 2.02
N ILE A 415 -12.50 -15.73 3.19
CA ILE A 415 -13.28 -16.96 3.37
C ILE A 415 -14.67 -16.54 3.82
N CYS A 416 -15.67 -16.88 3.03
CA CYS A 416 -17.06 -16.60 3.31
C CYS A 416 -17.81 -17.89 3.64
N PRO A 417 -18.89 -17.81 4.42
CA PRO A 417 -19.83 -18.90 4.54
C PRO A 417 -20.59 -19.07 3.23
N GLU A 418 -21.06 -20.28 3.00
CA GLU A 418 -21.76 -20.66 1.78
C GLU A 418 -23.19 -21.06 2.10
N GLU A 419 -24.14 -20.41 1.44
CA GLU A 419 -25.55 -20.75 1.50
C GLU A 419 -25.98 -21.38 0.17
N GLY A 420 -26.13 -22.70 0.14
CA GLY A 420 -26.66 -23.41 -1.02
C GLY A 420 -25.94 -23.08 -2.33
N TYR A 421 -24.60 -23.22 -2.34
CA TYR A 421 -23.68 -22.94 -3.46
C TYR A 421 -23.28 -21.48 -3.68
N ALA A 422 -23.90 -20.55 -2.94
CA ALA A 422 -23.66 -19.12 -3.09
C ALA A 422 -22.83 -18.57 -1.93
N ILE A 423 -21.77 -17.85 -2.28
CA ILE A 423 -21.12 -16.90 -1.37
C ILE A 423 -21.89 -15.59 -1.48
N LYS A 424 -22.70 -15.28 -0.47
CA LYS A 424 -23.55 -14.08 -0.48
C LYS A 424 -22.81 -12.86 0.04
N ILE A 425 -22.82 -11.80 -0.76
CA ILE A 425 -22.32 -10.47 -0.40
C ILE A 425 -23.49 -9.51 -0.60
N GLU A 426 -24.30 -9.33 0.44
CA GLU A 426 -25.52 -8.51 0.41
C GLU A 426 -25.26 -7.11 0.96
N LEU A 427 -25.22 -6.12 0.06
CA LEU A 427 -25.08 -4.69 0.35
C LEU A 427 -26.14 -3.86 -0.39
N PRO A 428 -27.44 -4.22 -0.32
CA PRO A 428 -28.51 -3.66 -1.16
C PRO A 428 -28.72 -2.16 -0.99
N SER A 429 -28.30 -1.57 0.12
CA SER A 429 -28.44 -0.15 0.42
C SER A 429 -27.25 0.69 -0.06
N GLN A 430 -26.17 0.06 -0.52
CA GLN A 430 -24.88 0.72 -0.78
C GLN A 430 -24.70 1.17 -2.24
N HIS A 431 -24.14 2.38 -2.38
CA HIS A 431 -23.70 2.97 -3.65
C HIS A 431 -22.17 2.89 -3.78
N LEU A 432 -21.65 1.78 -4.30
CA LEU A 432 -20.21 1.56 -4.37
C LEU A 432 -19.58 2.30 -5.57
N VAL A 433 -18.52 3.04 -5.32
CA VAL A 433 -17.63 3.55 -6.38
C VAL A 433 -16.74 2.41 -6.88
N LYS A 434 -16.24 1.59 -5.94
CA LYS A 434 -15.32 0.49 -6.27
C LYS A 434 -15.62 -0.74 -5.44
N LEU A 435 -15.81 -1.86 -6.12
CA LEU A 435 -15.84 -3.17 -5.51
C LEU A 435 -14.72 -4.02 -6.11
N THR A 436 -13.89 -4.63 -5.27
CA THR A 436 -12.82 -5.54 -5.68
C THR A 436 -13.00 -6.87 -4.96
N LEU A 437 -13.13 -7.95 -5.72
CA LEU A 437 -13.24 -9.32 -5.22
C LEU A 437 -12.07 -10.12 -5.80
N SER A 438 -11.09 -10.43 -4.97
CA SER A 438 -9.93 -11.24 -5.36
C SER A 438 -9.89 -12.48 -4.48
N ASN A 439 -9.85 -13.66 -5.10
CA ASN A 439 -9.67 -14.95 -4.42
C ASN A 439 -10.69 -15.20 -3.27
N VAL A 440 -11.96 -14.83 -3.44
CA VAL A 440 -13.02 -15.11 -2.47
C VAL A 440 -13.35 -16.61 -2.49
N ARG A 441 -13.45 -17.24 -1.31
CA ARG A 441 -13.60 -18.70 -1.16
C ARG A 441 -14.75 -19.07 -0.22
N SER A 442 -15.32 -20.25 -0.42
CA SER A 442 -16.27 -20.86 0.53
C SER A 442 -15.52 -21.63 1.61
N ARG A 443 -16.02 -21.58 2.85
CA ARG A 443 -15.51 -22.37 3.98
C ARG A 443 -15.63 -23.89 3.77
N GLN A 444 -16.63 -24.36 3.02
CA GLN A 444 -16.96 -25.79 2.91
C GLN A 444 -16.20 -26.53 1.81
N LYS A 445 -15.53 -25.81 0.90
CA LYS A 445 -15.01 -26.35 -0.35
C LYS A 445 -13.48 -26.44 -0.39
N ASP A 446 -12.99 -27.25 -1.33
CA ASP A 446 -11.56 -27.38 -1.59
C ASP A 446 -10.95 -26.02 -1.93
N MET A 447 -10.02 -25.58 -1.06
CA MET A 447 -9.31 -24.30 -1.15
C MET A 447 -8.45 -24.17 -2.42
N GLN A 448 -8.29 -25.24 -3.19
CA GLN A 448 -7.45 -25.27 -4.40
C GLN A 448 -8.16 -24.72 -5.65
N ARG A 449 -9.50 -24.72 -5.71
CA ARG A 449 -10.23 -24.33 -6.93
C ARG A 449 -10.87 -22.95 -6.79
N PRO A 450 -10.63 -22.02 -7.73
CA PRO A 450 -11.23 -20.68 -7.68
C PRO A 450 -12.71 -20.72 -8.05
N VAL A 451 -13.51 -19.86 -7.42
CA VAL A 451 -14.86 -19.56 -7.90
C VAL A 451 -14.77 -18.82 -9.23
N GLN A 452 -15.43 -19.33 -10.26
CA GLN A 452 -15.40 -18.76 -11.62
C GLN A 452 -16.70 -18.06 -12.02
N LEU A 453 -17.80 -18.29 -11.29
CA LEU A 453 -19.11 -17.72 -11.57
C LEU A 453 -19.44 -16.60 -10.58
N PHE A 454 -19.90 -15.47 -11.13
CA PHE A 454 -20.24 -14.28 -10.35
C PHE A 454 -21.58 -13.74 -10.81
N ARG A 455 -22.54 -13.63 -9.90
CA ARG A 455 -23.80 -12.92 -10.11
C ARG A 455 -23.68 -11.53 -9.50
N LEU A 456 -23.88 -10.50 -10.31
CA LEU A 456 -23.94 -9.10 -9.88
C LEU A 456 -25.37 -8.60 -10.04
N GLN A 457 -26.03 -8.33 -8.93
CA GLN A 457 -27.33 -7.70 -8.86
C GLN A 457 -27.20 -6.23 -8.45
N GLN A 458 -27.63 -5.33 -9.34
CA GLN A 458 -27.63 -3.88 -9.17
C GLN A 458 -29.07 -3.37 -9.24
N GLY A 459 -29.66 -3.08 -8.08
CA GLY A 459 -31.08 -2.77 -7.96
C GLY A 459 -31.95 -3.90 -8.53
N ARG A 460 -32.60 -3.66 -9.69
CA ARG A 460 -33.44 -4.64 -10.40
C ARG A 460 -32.72 -5.44 -11.47
N GLN A 461 -31.51 -5.04 -11.85
CA GLN A 461 -30.76 -5.70 -12.90
C GLN A 461 -29.91 -6.82 -12.29
N SER A 462 -29.95 -8.00 -12.90
CA SER A 462 -29.08 -9.12 -12.54
C SER A 462 -28.24 -9.48 -13.75
N THR A 463 -26.93 -9.58 -13.56
CA THR A 463 -25.98 -9.91 -14.62
C THR A 463 -25.03 -10.99 -14.13
N TRP A 464 -24.75 -11.97 -14.99
CA TRP A 464 -23.83 -13.05 -14.67
C TRP A 464 -22.53 -12.89 -15.45
N TYR A 465 -21.43 -13.18 -14.77
CA TYR A 465 -20.09 -13.17 -15.33
C TYR A 465 -19.43 -14.52 -15.09
N TYR A 466 -18.66 -14.95 -16.08
CA TYR A 466 -17.86 -16.15 -16.05
C TYR A 466 -16.39 -15.81 -16.32
N MET A 467 -15.51 -16.29 -15.44
CA MET A 467 -14.06 -16.17 -15.57
C MET A 467 -13.53 -17.37 -16.36
N ASP A 468 -13.36 -17.18 -17.66
CA ASP A 468 -12.96 -18.19 -18.64
C ASP A 468 -11.47 -18.55 -18.57
N GLN A 469 -10.60 -17.56 -18.36
CA GLN A 469 -9.16 -17.80 -18.20
C GLN A 469 -8.61 -17.07 -17.00
N TYR A 470 -7.78 -17.77 -16.24
CA TYR A 470 -7.10 -17.21 -15.08
C TYR A 470 -5.68 -17.76 -14.93
N HIS A 471 -4.89 -17.11 -14.09
CA HIS A 471 -3.57 -17.53 -13.67
C HIS A 471 -3.57 -17.68 -12.14
N ILE A 472 -3.04 -18.80 -11.64
CA ILE A 472 -2.76 -18.99 -10.22
C ILE A 472 -1.26 -18.79 -10.04
N ASP A 473 -0.88 -17.79 -9.25
CA ASP A 473 0.51 -17.63 -8.83
C ASP A 473 0.90 -18.79 -7.90
N SER A 474 1.97 -19.51 -8.27
CA SER A 474 2.46 -20.68 -7.53
C SER A 474 2.94 -20.38 -6.12
N TYR A 475 3.39 -19.15 -5.85
CA TYR A 475 3.93 -18.75 -4.56
C TYR A 475 2.86 -18.14 -3.65
N SER A 476 2.00 -17.28 -4.19
CA SER A 476 0.99 -16.59 -3.39
C SER A 476 -0.37 -17.29 -3.40
N HIS A 477 -0.58 -18.26 -4.29
CA HIS A 477 -1.90 -18.84 -4.60
C HIS A 477 -2.95 -17.78 -4.98
N ARG A 478 -2.52 -16.57 -5.38
CA ARG A 478 -3.39 -15.51 -5.84
C ARG A 478 -3.90 -15.86 -7.24
N ILE A 479 -5.20 -15.69 -7.43
CA ILE A 479 -5.84 -15.85 -8.74
C ILE A 479 -5.94 -14.48 -9.41
N THR A 480 -5.46 -14.40 -10.65
CA THR A 480 -5.62 -13.24 -11.52
C THR A 480 -6.39 -13.64 -12.76
N ALA A 481 -7.51 -12.97 -13.02
CA ALA A 481 -8.30 -13.19 -14.22
C ALA A 481 -7.55 -12.64 -15.46
N LYS A 482 -7.37 -13.48 -16.48
CA LYS A 482 -6.86 -13.06 -17.79
C LYS A 482 -8.00 -12.50 -18.65
N SER A 483 -9.14 -13.20 -18.61
CA SER A 483 -10.37 -12.81 -19.27
C SER A 483 -11.57 -13.10 -18.36
N SER A 484 -12.65 -12.38 -18.62
CA SER A 484 -13.95 -12.57 -18.00
C SER A 484 -15.00 -12.13 -19.02
N ARG A 485 -16.07 -12.91 -19.17
CA ARG A 485 -17.15 -12.60 -20.10
C ARG A 485 -18.49 -12.54 -19.38
N ARG A 486 -19.37 -11.68 -19.87
CA ARG A 486 -20.78 -11.67 -19.45
C ARG A 486 -21.49 -12.85 -20.10
N LEU A 487 -22.35 -13.53 -19.34
CA LEU A 487 -23.22 -14.59 -19.85
C LEU A 487 -24.41 -14.00 -20.60
N ASP A 488 -24.83 -14.66 -21.67
CA ASP A 488 -26.05 -14.31 -22.39
C ASP A 488 -27.31 -14.91 -21.73
N ASP A 489 -28.48 -14.48 -22.16
CA ASP A 489 -29.74 -14.91 -21.56
C ASP A 489 -29.97 -16.42 -21.67
N THR A 490 -29.50 -17.06 -22.75
CA THR A 490 -29.65 -18.52 -22.94
C THR A 490 -28.74 -19.30 -21.99
N GLU A 491 -27.51 -18.84 -21.80
CA GLU A 491 -26.55 -19.40 -20.84
C GLU A 491 -27.06 -19.24 -19.40
N ILE A 492 -27.68 -18.10 -19.10
CA ILE A 492 -28.30 -17.82 -17.80
C ILE A 492 -29.48 -18.76 -17.56
N ASP A 493 -30.38 -18.94 -18.53
CA ASP A 493 -31.52 -19.86 -18.39
C ASP A 493 -31.07 -21.31 -18.11
N VAL A 494 -30.05 -21.78 -18.83
CA VAL A 494 -29.45 -23.11 -18.61
C VAL A 494 -28.83 -23.21 -17.20
N LEU A 495 -28.06 -22.20 -16.80
CA LEU A 495 -27.46 -22.12 -15.47
C LEU A 495 -28.53 -22.14 -14.37
N HIS A 496 -29.61 -21.37 -14.53
CA HIS A 496 -30.72 -21.32 -13.58
C HIS A 496 -31.44 -22.67 -13.48
N ALA A 497 -31.69 -23.34 -14.61
CA ALA A 497 -32.29 -24.68 -14.62
C ALA A 497 -31.41 -25.67 -13.86
N HIS A 498 -30.08 -25.62 -14.04
CA HIS A 498 -29.13 -26.48 -13.33
C HIS A 498 -29.06 -26.16 -11.84
N LEU A 499 -28.91 -24.89 -11.46
CA LEU A 499 -28.90 -24.47 -10.05
C LEU A 499 -30.20 -24.90 -9.34
N PHE A 500 -31.35 -24.81 -10.01
CA PHE A 500 -32.62 -25.27 -9.48
C PHE A 500 -32.63 -26.79 -9.27
N GLN A 501 -32.23 -27.57 -10.29
CA GLN A 501 -32.14 -29.04 -10.21
C GLN A 501 -31.17 -29.51 -9.12
N THR A 502 -29.96 -28.94 -9.06
CA THR A 502 -28.97 -29.25 -8.04
C THR A 502 -29.53 -28.94 -6.64
N ARG A 503 -30.22 -27.81 -6.45
CA ARG A 503 -30.81 -27.47 -5.15
C ARG A 503 -31.92 -28.43 -4.73
N THR A 504 -32.74 -28.90 -5.66
CA THR A 504 -33.80 -29.88 -5.36
C THR A 504 -33.26 -31.26 -5.01
N LEU A 505 -32.21 -31.72 -5.68
CA LEU A 505 -31.64 -33.06 -5.48
C LEU A 505 -30.88 -33.19 -4.16
N TRP A 506 -30.27 -32.11 -3.66
CA TRP A 506 -29.54 -32.12 -2.37
C TRP A 506 -30.43 -32.19 -1.13
N LEU A 507 -31.72 -31.91 -1.26
CA LEU A 507 -32.68 -32.12 -0.18
C LEU A 507 -33.02 -33.61 0.02
N GLU A 508 -32.59 -34.49 -0.90
CA GLU A 508 -32.79 -35.93 -0.81
C GLU A 508 -31.47 -36.64 -0.42
N PRO A 509 -31.38 -37.22 0.81
CA PRO A 509 -30.15 -37.85 1.32
C PRO A 509 -29.65 -39.06 0.52
N GLU A 510 -30.47 -39.64 -0.37
CA GLU A 510 -30.22 -40.92 -1.03
C GLU A 510 -29.46 -40.82 -2.36
N TYR A 511 -29.17 -39.61 -2.86
CA TYR A 511 -28.66 -39.39 -4.24
C TYR A 511 -27.19 -38.96 -4.34
N HIS A 512 -26.31 -39.37 -3.41
CA HIS A 512 -24.86 -39.20 -3.55
C HIS A 512 -24.18 -40.25 -4.47
N SER A 513 -24.88 -40.76 -5.48
CA SER A 513 -24.31 -41.76 -6.39
C SER A 513 -23.48 -41.11 -7.52
N PRO A 514 -22.29 -41.62 -7.86
CA PRO A 514 -21.39 -41.05 -8.86
C PRO A 514 -21.86 -41.18 -10.31
N GLY A 515 -23.05 -41.76 -10.56
CA GLY A 515 -23.57 -42.01 -11.91
C GLY A 515 -24.36 -40.86 -12.54
N TYR A 516 -24.58 -39.74 -11.84
CA TYR A 516 -25.47 -38.69 -12.33
C TYR A 516 -24.79 -37.66 -13.24
N ALA A 517 -23.47 -37.46 -13.10
CA ALA A 517 -22.69 -36.53 -13.93
C ALA A 517 -22.77 -36.85 -15.43
N ASP A 518 -23.02 -38.11 -15.78
CA ASP A 518 -23.11 -38.58 -17.16
C ASP A 518 -24.50 -38.35 -17.81
N SER A 519 -25.51 -37.96 -17.03
CA SER A 519 -26.89 -37.77 -17.53
C SER A 519 -27.24 -36.33 -17.91
N LEU A 520 -26.35 -35.37 -17.60
CA LEU A 520 -26.56 -33.96 -17.90
C LEU A 520 -26.03 -33.65 -19.30
N SER A 521 -26.93 -33.14 -20.16
CA SER A 521 -26.65 -32.83 -21.55
C SER A 521 -25.41 -31.92 -21.67
N PRO A 522 -24.49 -32.16 -22.63
CA PRO A 522 -23.33 -31.28 -22.84
C PRO A 522 -23.83 -29.86 -23.12
N CYS A 523 -23.69 -29.00 -22.11
CA CYS A 523 -24.33 -27.69 -22.07
C CYS A 523 -23.67 -26.69 -23.03
N VAL A 524 -24.43 -25.65 -23.34
CA VAL A 524 -24.16 -24.49 -24.24
C VAL A 524 -22.84 -23.76 -23.94
N PHE A 525 -22.20 -24.00 -22.80
CA PHE A 525 -20.87 -23.49 -22.50
C PHE A 525 -19.82 -24.33 -23.24
N ASP A 526 -19.27 -23.81 -24.35
CA ASP A 526 -18.22 -24.44 -25.18
C ASP A 526 -17.20 -25.27 -24.36
N GLY A 527 -17.45 -26.58 -24.23
CA GLY A 527 -16.53 -27.54 -23.57
C GLY A 527 -16.37 -27.41 -22.06
N LEU A 528 -17.24 -26.69 -21.35
CA LEU A 528 -17.15 -26.50 -19.90
C LEU A 528 -18.11 -27.41 -19.11
N ASP A 529 -17.56 -28.06 -18.10
CA ASP A 529 -18.30 -28.90 -17.17
C ASP A 529 -19.06 -28.01 -16.16
N LEU A 530 -20.30 -27.66 -16.49
CA LEU A 530 -21.16 -26.80 -15.67
C LEU A 530 -21.39 -27.38 -14.27
N CYS A 531 -21.42 -28.71 -14.13
CA CYS A 531 -21.52 -29.38 -12.84
C CYS A 531 -20.31 -29.06 -11.97
N LYS A 532 -19.08 -29.19 -12.52
CA LYS A 532 -17.86 -28.80 -11.80
C LYS A 532 -17.84 -27.31 -11.41
N LEU A 533 -18.41 -26.43 -12.24
CA LEU A 533 -18.51 -25.00 -11.92
C LEU A 533 -19.48 -24.75 -10.76
N ILE A 534 -20.66 -25.38 -10.79
CA ILE A 534 -21.65 -25.27 -9.70
C ILE A 534 -21.11 -25.90 -8.41
N GLU A 535 -20.42 -27.04 -8.50
CA GLU A 535 -19.73 -27.67 -7.38
C GLU A 535 -18.65 -26.77 -6.76
N GLN A 536 -18.01 -25.89 -7.55
CA GLN A 536 -17.09 -24.87 -7.02
C GLN A 536 -17.83 -23.70 -6.36
N GLY A 537 -19.12 -23.54 -6.67
CA GLY A 537 -19.98 -22.48 -6.16
C GLY A 537 -19.89 -21.22 -7.00
N TYR A 538 -20.64 -20.20 -6.60
CA TYR A 538 -20.64 -18.89 -7.24
C TYR A 538 -20.68 -17.78 -6.19
N VAL A 539 -20.22 -16.60 -6.55
CA VAL A 539 -20.39 -15.40 -5.72
C VAL A 539 -21.68 -14.71 -6.13
N ASP A 540 -22.55 -14.48 -5.16
CA ASP A 540 -23.79 -13.72 -5.32
C ASP A 540 -23.65 -12.35 -4.65
N LEU A 541 -23.51 -11.32 -5.46
CA LEU A 541 -23.26 -9.96 -5.04
C LEU A 541 -24.49 -9.10 -5.29
N VAL A 542 -25.06 -8.53 -4.23
CA VAL A 542 -26.22 -7.65 -4.28
C VAL A 542 -25.83 -6.26 -3.81
N CYS A 543 -26.13 -5.23 -4.60
CA CYS A 543 -25.85 -3.83 -4.26
C CYS A 543 -26.85 -2.88 -4.94
N HIS A 544 -26.91 -1.62 -4.50
CA HIS A 544 -27.79 -0.65 -5.16
C HIS A 544 -27.22 -0.24 -6.53
N SER A 545 -25.97 0.21 -6.54
CA SER A 545 -25.25 0.64 -7.76
C SER A 545 -23.75 0.52 -7.57
N ASN A 546 -23.01 0.10 -8.60
CA ASN A 546 -21.54 0.11 -8.60
C ASN A 546 -20.99 0.84 -9.83
N GLN A 547 -19.99 1.72 -9.65
CA GLN A 547 -19.30 2.36 -10.78
C GLN A 547 -18.18 1.51 -11.37
N SER A 548 -17.49 0.74 -10.54
CA SER A 548 -16.44 -0.16 -10.98
C SER A 548 -16.41 -1.44 -10.17
N VAL A 549 -16.37 -2.57 -10.86
CA VAL A 549 -16.25 -3.90 -10.26
C VAL A 549 -15.01 -4.57 -10.83
N TYR A 550 -14.18 -5.11 -9.94
CA TYR A 550 -12.97 -5.85 -10.26
C TYR A 550 -13.11 -7.26 -9.71
N LEU A 551 -12.99 -8.25 -10.59
CA LEU A 551 -13.00 -9.67 -10.25
C LEU A 551 -11.60 -10.23 -10.52
N ASN A 552 -10.92 -10.71 -9.48
CA ASN A 552 -9.56 -11.25 -9.54
C ASN A 552 -8.61 -10.33 -10.32
N ASP A 553 -8.52 -9.07 -9.90
CA ASP A 553 -7.72 -7.99 -10.50
C ASP A 553 -8.13 -7.52 -11.90
N LYS A 554 -9.18 -8.08 -12.51
CA LYS A 554 -9.72 -7.65 -13.81
C LYS A 554 -10.97 -6.80 -13.65
N LYS A 555 -10.97 -5.60 -14.23
CA LYS A 555 -12.18 -4.76 -14.33
C LYS A 555 -13.20 -5.41 -15.27
N ILE A 556 -14.44 -5.58 -14.80
CA ILE A 556 -15.56 -5.96 -15.67
C ILE A 556 -16.29 -4.71 -16.16
N GLU A 557 -16.80 -4.75 -17.39
CA GLU A 557 -17.56 -3.64 -17.97
C GLU A 557 -18.97 -3.58 -17.37
N SER A 558 -19.16 -2.81 -16.30
CA SER A 558 -20.49 -2.41 -15.87
C SER A 558 -20.98 -1.29 -16.80
N ARG A 559 -21.96 -1.58 -17.65
CA ARG A 559 -22.67 -0.50 -18.38
C ARG A 559 -23.42 0.34 -17.36
N LEU A 560 -22.85 1.48 -16.99
CA LEU A 560 -23.56 2.53 -16.28
C LEU A 560 -24.61 3.10 -17.25
N LEU A 561 -25.89 2.84 -16.97
CA LEU A 561 -26.98 3.60 -17.56
C LEU A 561 -27.03 4.92 -16.79
N ASN A 562 -26.65 6.01 -17.46
CA ASN A 562 -26.94 7.37 -17.02
C ASN A 562 -28.45 7.61 -16.94
#